data_AF-H1W1H6-F1
#
_entry.id   AF-H1W1H6-F1
#
_cell.length_a   1.000
_cell.length_b   1.000
_cell.length_c   1.000
_cell.angle_alpha   90.00
_cell.angle_beta   90.00
_cell.angle_gamma   90.00
#
_symmetry.space_group_name_H-M   'P 1'
#
loop_
_entity.id
_entity.type
_entity.pdbx_description
1 polymer ?
#
loop_
_entity_poly.entity_id
_entity_poly.type
_entity_poly.pdbx_seq_one_letter_code
_entity_poly.pdbx_strand_id
1 'polypeptide(L)'
;RLNTILLTYVHSELRIIVSCARPLPFYLLNLYTYFPPRTNMTSSSKESRIILALQAIQKDPKMSVRRAASTFEVPESTLRTRRA
;
A
#
# COMPACT_ATOMS: atom_id res chain seq x y z
N ARG A 1 29.38 5.14 16.80
CA ARG A 1 28.41 6.10 17.38
C ARG A 1 27.01 5.56 17.06
N LEU A 2 26.47 4.72 17.94
CA LEU A 2 25.19 4.03 17.74
C LEU A 2 24.10 4.85 18.44
N ASN A 3 23.10 5.30 17.69
CA ASN A 3 21.93 6.00 18.23
C ASN A 3 20.89 4.96 18.66
N THR A 4 20.84 4.68 19.96
CA THR A 4 19.81 3.86 20.58
C THR A 4 18.55 4.72 20.77
N ILE A 5 17.51 4.45 19.98
CA ILE A 5 16.22 5.17 20.08
C ILE A 5 15.42 4.58 21.24
N LEU A 6 15.13 5.41 22.24
CA LEU A 6 14.35 5.07 23.42
C LEU A 6 12.85 5.04 23.06
N LEU A 7 12.25 3.85 22.96
CA LEU A 7 10.81 3.68 22.79
C LEU A 7 10.18 3.69 24.19
N THR A 8 9.64 4.83 24.62
CA THR A 8 8.87 4.93 25.85
C THR A 8 7.52 4.25 25.65
N TYR A 9 7.47 2.97 26.02
CA TYR A 9 6.26 2.16 26.09
C TYR A 9 5.37 2.69 27.23
N VAL A 10 4.23 3.31 26.89
CA VAL A 10 3.21 3.68 27.88
C VAL A 10 2.48 2.41 28.28
N HIS A 11 2.89 1.84 29.41
CA HIS A 11 2.21 0.72 30.05
C HIS A 11 0.95 1.26 30.76
N SER A 12 -0.19 1.25 30.07
CA SER A 12 -1.48 1.55 30.70
C SER A 12 -1.91 0.34 31.54
N GLU A 13 -1.68 0.43 32.86
CA GLU A 13 -2.23 -0.47 33.88
C GLU A 13 -3.76 -0.47 33.81
N LEU A 14 -4.36 -1.45 33.13
CA LEU A 14 -5.79 -1.71 33.22
C LEU A 14 -6.07 -2.38 34.57
N ARG A 15 -6.32 -1.57 35.60
CA ARG A 15 -7.01 -2.01 36.82
C ARG A 15 -8.37 -2.60 36.41
N ILE A 16 -8.47 -3.91 36.41
CA ILE A 16 -9.74 -4.62 36.26
C ILE A 16 -10.51 -4.43 37.57
N ILE A 17 -11.36 -3.42 37.63
CA ILE A 17 -12.43 -3.36 38.62
C ILE A 17 -13.54 -4.24 38.05
N VAL A 18 -13.82 -5.36 38.73
CA VAL A 18 -15.00 -6.19 38.48
C VAL A 18 -16.22 -5.32 38.80
N SER A 19 -16.89 -4.81 37.76
CA SER A 19 -18.16 -4.13 37.89
C SER A 19 -19.11 -4.71 36.86
N CYS A 20 -19.98 -5.59 37.35
CA CYS A 20 -21.03 -6.28 36.64
C CYS A 20 -22.15 -5.32 36.22
N ALA A 21 -21.90 -4.44 35.24
CA ALA A 21 -22.92 -3.79 34.41
C ALA A 21 -22.28 -2.81 33.41
N ARG A 22 -22.34 -3.11 32.10
CA ARG A 22 -22.68 -2.16 31.02
C ARG A 22 -22.58 -2.83 29.63
N PRO A 23 -23.52 -2.53 28.71
CA PRO A 23 -23.55 -3.12 27.38
C PRO A 23 -22.42 -2.57 26.51
N LEU A 24 -21.66 -3.46 25.88
CA LEU A 24 -20.84 -3.14 24.70
C LEU A 24 -21.77 -3.25 23.49
N PRO A 25 -21.99 -2.17 22.69
CA PRO A 25 -21.36 -2.15 21.37
C PRO A 25 -21.28 -0.75 20.73
N PHE A 26 -20.35 0.13 21.13
CA PHE A 26 -20.16 1.39 20.38
C PHE A 26 -18.70 1.76 20.11
N TYR A 27 -17.74 1.24 20.88
CA TYR A 27 -16.34 1.63 20.72
C TYR A 27 -15.58 0.86 19.65
N LEU A 28 -15.96 -0.39 19.32
CA LEU A 28 -15.30 -1.17 18.27
C LEU A 28 -15.61 -0.67 16.85
N LEU A 29 -16.74 0.00 16.65
CA LEU A 29 -17.17 0.46 15.33
C LEU A 29 -16.36 1.66 14.82
N ASN A 30 -15.87 2.51 15.73
CA ASN A 30 -15.18 3.77 15.36
C ASN A 30 -13.74 3.59 14.87
N LEU A 31 -13.06 2.51 15.27
CA LEU A 31 -11.71 2.23 14.75
C LEU A 31 -11.73 1.74 13.29
N TYR A 32 -12.84 1.14 12.85
CA TYR A 32 -12.99 0.66 11.47
C TYR A 32 -13.33 1.77 10.47
N THR A 33 -13.81 2.92 10.95
CA THR A 33 -14.23 4.05 10.11
C THR A 33 -13.17 5.14 9.94
N TYR A 34 -12.14 5.20 10.80
CA TYR A 34 -11.09 6.23 10.73
C TYR A 34 -10.03 5.94 9.67
N PHE A 35 -9.83 4.67 9.31
CA PHE A 35 -9.09 4.28 8.12
C PHE A 35 -10.11 3.86 7.06
N PRO A 36 -10.38 4.67 6.02
CA PRO A 36 -11.20 4.19 4.93
C PRO A 36 -10.54 2.91 4.38
N PRO A 37 -11.27 1.80 4.21
CA PRO A 37 -10.71 0.64 3.56
C PRO A 37 -10.19 1.09 2.20
N ARG A 38 -8.89 0.88 1.95
CA ARG A 38 -8.23 1.24 0.69
C ARG A 38 -8.73 0.28 -0.40
N THR A 39 -9.95 0.51 -0.88
CA THR A 39 -10.56 -0.23 -1.98
C THR A 39 -9.94 0.23 -3.29
N ASN A 40 -8.70 -0.16 -3.52
CA ASN A 40 -8.03 -0.11 -4.82
C ASN A 40 -6.90 -1.15 -4.89
N MET A 41 -7.10 -2.34 -4.31
CA MET A 41 -6.19 -3.46 -4.52
C MET A 41 -6.42 -4.18 -5.86
N THR A 42 -7.55 -3.96 -6.54
CA THR A 42 -7.91 -4.65 -7.78
C THR A 42 -7.79 -3.80 -9.03
N SER A 43 -7.65 -2.48 -8.92
CA SER A 43 -7.28 -1.62 -10.04
C SER A 43 -5.79 -1.33 -9.95
N SER A 44 -4.96 -2.08 -10.69
CA SER A 44 -3.60 -1.64 -10.92
C SER A 44 -3.67 -0.28 -11.61
N SER A 45 -3.34 0.78 -10.86
CA SER A 45 -3.34 2.15 -11.36
C SER A 45 -2.57 2.18 -12.69
N LYS A 46 -3.06 2.99 -13.65
CA LYS A 46 -2.39 3.12 -14.96
C LYS A 46 -0.90 3.43 -14.79
N GLU A 47 -0.55 4.27 -13.81
CA GLU A 47 0.84 4.58 -13.44
C GLU A 47 1.60 3.35 -12.92
N SER A 48 0.99 2.51 -12.08
CA SER A 48 1.61 1.26 -11.61
C SER A 48 1.96 0.34 -12.77
N ARG A 49 1.08 0.20 -13.77
CA ARG A 49 1.34 -0.59 -14.98
C ARG A 49 2.48 -0.02 -15.81
N ILE A 50 2.55 1.31 -15.94
CA ILE A 50 3.65 2.00 -16.62
C ILE A 50 4.98 1.72 -15.92
N ILE A 51 5.03 1.83 -14.59
CA ILE A 51 6.25 1.57 -13.80
C ILE A 51 6.73 0.13 -13.99
N LEU A 52 5.82 -0.85 -13.89
CA LEU A 52 6.16 -2.26 -14.08
C LEU A 52 6.65 -2.55 -15.51
N ALA A 53 6.04 -1.93 -16.52
CA ALA A 53 6.46 -2.07 -17.91
C ALA A 53 7.88 -1.51 -18.14
N LEU A 54 8.19 -0.35 -17.56
CA LEU A 54 9.53 0.24 -17.64
C LEU A 54 10.58 -0.63 -16.94
N GLN A 55 10.26 -1.15 -15.76
CA GLN A 55 11.13 -2.08 -15.03
C GLN A 55 11.40 -3.37 -15.81
N ALA A 56 10.39 -3.92 -16.49
CA ALA A 56 10.55 -5.11 -17.31
C ALA A 56 11.49 -4.87 -18.51
N ILE A 57 11.37 -3.72 -19.19
CA ILE A 57 12.26 -3.33 -20.29
C ILE A 57 13.70 -3.15 -19.79
N GLN A 58 13.89 -2.58 -18.60
CA GLN A 58 15.23 -2.40 -18.02
C GLN A 58 15.87 -3.74 -17.60
N LYS A 59 15.07 -4.64 -17.04
CA LYS A 59 15.55 -5.94 -16.53
C LYS A 59 15.91 -6.91 -17.65
N ASP A 60 15.13 -6.94 -18.73
CA ASP A 60 15.35 -7.83 -19.86
C ASP A 60 15.63 -7.01 -21.14
N PRO A 61 16.89 -6.93 -21.61
CA PRO A 61 17.24 -6.19 -22.82
C PRO A 61 16.64 -6.77 -24.10
N LYS A 62 16.13 -8.02 -24.10
CA LYS A 62 15.39 -8.59 -25.23
C LYS A 62 13.93 -8.14 -25.26
N MET A 63 13.48 -7.47 -24.20
CA MET A 63 12.10 -7.06 -24.01
C MET A 63 11.82 -5.76 -24.77
N SER A 64 11.19 -5.88 -25.95
CA SER A 64 10.83 -4.71 -26.76
C SER A 64 9.70 -3.88 -26.14
N VAL A 65 9.69 -2.57 -26.43
CA VAL A 65 8.67 -1.63 -25.93
C VAL A 65 7.26 -2.07 -26.33
N ARG A 66 7.08 -2.54 -27.57
CA ARG A 66 5.80 -3.05 -28.08
C ARG A 66 5.29 -4.25 -27.30
N ARG A 67 6.17 -5.20 -26.98
CA ARG A 67 5.76 -6.41 -26.25
C ARG A 67 5.49 -6.08 -24.77
N ALA A 68 6.27 -5.20 -24.15
CA ALA A 68 5.98 -4.69 -22.80
C ALA A 68 4.64 -3.91 -22.75
N ALA A 69 4.36 -3.06 -23.74
CA ALA A 69 3.08 -2.37 -23.89
C ALA A 69 1.90 -3.35 -23.92
N SER A 70 2.02 -4.45 -24.66
CA SER A 70 0.96 -5.48 -24.71
C SER A 70 0.83 -6.26 -23.40
N THR A 71 1.95 -6.63 -22.75
CA THR A 71 1.94 -7.44 -21.52
C THR A 71 1.33 -6.68 -20.34
N PHE A 72 1.59 -5.37 -20.26
CA PHE A 72 1.12 -4.53 -19.15
C PHE A 72 -0.09 -3.66 -19.52
N GLU A 73 -0.66 -3.84 -20.72
CA GLU A 73 -1.81 -3.06 -21.21
C GLU A 73 -1.61 -1.53 -21.11
N VAL A 74 -0.44 -1.06 -21.55
CA VAL A 74 -0.09 0.36 -21.56
C VAL A 74 0.12 0.82 -23.00
N PRO A 75 -0.33 2.02 -23.41
CA PRO A 75 -0.02 2.55 -24.73
C PRO A 75 1.48 2.64 -24.99
N GLU A 76 1.91 2.20 -26.17
CA GLU A 76 3.33 2.22 -26.55
C GLU A 76 3.89 3.65 -26.57
N SER A 77 3.08 4.62 -26.98
CA SER A 77 3.44 6.06 -26.96
C SER A 77 3.84 6.51 -25.56
N THR A 78 3.08 6.12 -24.52
CA THR A 78 3.38 6.45 -23.13
C THR A 78 4.73 5.89 -22.68
N LEU A 79 5.04 4.65 -23.04
CA LEU A 79 6.32 4.02 -22.70
C LEU A 79 7.49 4.67 -23.44
N ARG A 80 7.32 5.04 -24.72
CA ARG A 80 8.36 5.73 -25.49
C ARG A 80 8.68 7.11 -24.91
N THR A 81 7.66 7.88 -24.53
CA THR A 81 7.84 9.21 -23.91
C THR A 81 8.54 9.14 -22.56
N ARG A 82 8.18 8.16 -21.72
CA ARG A 82 8.75 8.02 -20.36
C ARG A 82 10.14 7.36 -20.33
N ARG A 83 10.60 6.80 -21.45
CA ARG A 83 11.93 6.20 -21.59
C ARG A 83 13.00 7.21 -22.02
N ALA A 84 12.60 8.30 -22.69
CA ALA A 84 13.49 9.40 -23.08
C ALA A 84 14.05 10.11 -21.85
#